data_AF-A0A098ZNU8-F1
#
_entry.id   AF-A0A098ZNU8-F1
#
_cell.length_a   1.000
_cell.length_b   1.000
_cell.length_c   1.000
_cell.angle_alpha   90.00
_cell.angle_beta   90.00
_cell.angle_gamma   90.00
#
_symmetry.space_group_name_H-M   'P 1'
#
loop_
_entity.id
_entity.type
_entity.pdbx_description
1 polymer ?
#
loop_
_entity_poly.entity_id
_entity_poly.type
_entity_poly.pdbx_seq_one_letter_code
_entity_poly.pdbx_strand_id
1 'polypeptide(L)'
;MHKARETKTYGSIRKSKIYGTCGVILGLAALSMISPVIADERTENKATNAPYAQTSPSSISTENQGKSEEKTGTLEVSISHSSLDETIRKAQEAGLKVEFDSVVDKGTASTASELEKSKRKSRVIIAHKQIVLRKLLKNIVKIKDKIKRTERKSKMKILRRRNNIKRI
;
A
#
# COMPACT_ATOMS: atom_id res chain seq x y z
N MET A 1 -50.67 -55.55 77.74
CA MET A 1 -51.95 -54.86 77.44
C MET A 1 -51.91 -54.38 75.99
N HIS A 2 -52.54 -55.10 75.07
CA HIS A 2 -52.72 -54.66 73.68
C HIS A 2 -54.19 -54.32 73.45
N LYS A 3 -54.46 -53.10 72.99
CA LYS A 3 -55.81 -52.65 72.66
C LYS A 3 -55.79 -52.14 71.22
N ALA A 4 -56.38 -52.93 70.32
CA ALA A 4 -56.72 -52.52 68.98
C ALA A 4 -57.81 -51.43 69.02
N ARG A 5 -57.73 -50.46 68.11
CA ARG A 5 -58.86 -49.60 67.74
C ARG A 5 -58.91 -49.44 66.24
N GLU A 6 -59.98 -50.02 65.69
CA GLU A 6 -60.44 -49.96 64.32
C GLU A 6 -60.80 -48.51 63.92
N THR A 7 -60.37 -48.07 62.75
CA THR A 7 -60.82 -46.81 62.14
C THR A 7 -61.75 -47.12 60.96
N LYS A 8 -63.03 -46.81 61.17
CA LYS A 8 -64.10 -46.90 60.17
C LYS A 8 -63.89 -45.84 59.10
N THR A 9 -63.69 -46.26 57.85
CA THR A 9 -63.64 -45.36 56.69
C THR A 9 -65.05 -44.93 56.32
N TYR A 10 -65.38 -43.66 56.55
CA TYR A 10 -66.60 -43.03 56.05
C TYR A 10 -66.28 -42.28 54.76
N GLY A 11 -67.04 -42.59 53.71
CA GLY A 11 -66.92 -41.96 52.41
C GLY A 11 -67.38 -40.50 52.38
N SER A 12 -67.09 -39.86 51.24
CA SER A 12 -67.51 -38.53 50.78
C SER A 12 -66.69 -37.31 51.25
N ILE A 13 -65.59 -37.03 50.54
CA ILE A 13 -65.13 -35.64 50.33
C ILE A 13 -65.10 -35.40 48.83
N ARG A 14 -66.14 -34.72 48.34
CA ARG A 14 -66.29 -34.25 46.96
C ARG A 14 -65.39 -33.02 46.75
N LYS A 15 -64.64 -33.05 45.64
CA LYS A 15 -64.01 -31.94 44.87
C LYS A 15 -63.94 -30.56 45.53
N SER A 16 -62.73 -30.08 45.85
CA SER A 16 -62.36 -28.65 45.72
C SER A 16 -60.86 -28.40 45.85
N LYS A 17 -60.36 -27.46 45.03
CA LYS A 17 -59.14 -26.61 45.17
C LYS A 17 -57.97 -26.85 44.20
N ILE A 18 -58.22 -26.47 42.94
CA ILE A 18 -57.26 -25.93 41.97
C ILE A 18 -56.75 -24.56 42.46
N TYR A 19 -56.10 -24.50 43.62
CA TYR A 19 -55.50 -23.24 44.15
C TYR A 19 -54.12 -23.44 44.80
N GLY A 20 -53.50 -24.61 44.63
CA GLY A 20 -52.18 -24.92 45.20
C GLY A 20 -50.98 -24.74 44.27
N THR A 21 -51.19 -24.39 43.00
CA THR A 21 -50.14 -24.40 41.97
C THR A 21 -49.67 -23.02 41.50
N CYS A 22 -50.46 -21.95 41.70
CA CYS A 22 -50.08 -20.59 41.28
C CYS A 22 -49.00 -19.92 42.15
N GLY A 23 -48.72 -20.42 43.36
CA GLY A 23 -47.72 -19.82 44.24
C GLY A 23 -46.27 -20.23 43.92
N VAL A 24 -46.06 -21.43 43.37
CA VAL A 24 -44.71 -21.99 43.18
C VAL A 24 -44.05 -21.52 41.88
N ILE A 25 -44.87 -21.19 40.86
CA ILE A 25 -44.36 -20.79 39.54
C ILE A 25 -43.79 -19.37 39.55
N LEU A 26 -44.37 -18.45 40.33
CA LEU A 26 -43.86 -17.08 40.44
C LEU A 26 -42.51 -16.99 41.18
N GLY A 27 -42.26 -17.90 42.13
CA GLY A 27 -40.99 -17.95 42.88
C GLY A 27 -39.79 -18.41 42.03
N LEU A 28 -40.04 -19.26 41.02
CA LEU A 28 -38.98 -19.75 40.14
C LEU A 28 -38.59 -18.76 39.04
N ALA A 29 -39.53 -17.89 38.62
CA ALA A 29 -39.29 -16.89 37.57
C ALA A 29 -38.38 -15.73 38.01
N ALA A 30 -38.18 -15.53 39.31
CA ALA A 30 -37.34 -14.44 39.81
C ALA A 30 -35.82 -14.76 39.75
N LEU A 31 -35.43 -16.04 39.67
CA LEU A 31 -34.02 -16.44 39.61
C LEU A 31 -33.45 -16.45 38.18
N SER A 32 -34.30 -16.30 37.15
CA SER A 32 -33.85 -16.28 35.75
C SER A 32 -33.30 -14.92 35.30
N MET A 33 -33.25 -13.92 36.18
CA MET A 33 -32.65 -12.60 35.93
C MET A 33 -31.28 -12.47 36.61
N ILE A 34 -30.45 -13.53 36.57
CA ILE A 34 -29.04 -13.40 36.89
C ILE A 34 -28.35 -13.21 35.54
N SER A 35 -27.97 -11.96 35.25
CA SER A 35 -27.05 -11.62 34.16
C SER A 35 -25.86 -12.59 34.18
N PRO A 36 -25.36 -13.08 33.03
CA PRO A 36 -24.19 -13.93 33.02
C PRO A 36 -23.01 -13.15 33.63
N VAL A 37 -22.65 -13.49 34.87
CA VAL A 37 -21.36 -13.12 35.43
C VAL A 37 -20.34 -13.91 34.62
N ILE A 38 -19.62 -13.22 33.75
CA ILE A 38 -18.52 -13.81 32.99
C ILE A 38 -17.45 -14.18 34.02
N ALA A 39 -17.39 -15.46 34.39
CA ALA A 39 -16.30 -15.99 35.21
C ALA A 39 -15.07 -16.20 34.31
N ASP A 40 -13.88 -15.80 34.77
CA ASP A 40 -12.64 -16.06 34.04
C ASP A 40 -12.44 -17.58 33.89
N GLU A 41 -12.43 -18.05 32.65
CA GLU A 41 -12.18 -19.44 32.30
C GLU A 41 -10.79 -19.85 32.80
N ARG A 42 -10.66 -21.07 33.35
CA ARG A 42 -9.38 -21.60 33.80
C ARG A 42 -8.81 -22.56 32.78
N THR A 43 -7.50 -22.53 32.60
CA THR A 43 -6.81 -23.51 31.75
C THR A 43 -6.95 -24.92 32.32
N GLU A 44 -6.93 -25.93 31.46
CA GLU A 44 -6.89 -27.35 31.87
C GLU A 44 -5.61 -27.69 32.67
N ASN A 45 -4.57 -26.85 32.56
CA ASN A 45 -3.35 -26.98 33.35
C ASN A 45 -3.59 -26.55 34.80
N LYS A 46 -3.27 -27.44 35.74
CA LYS A 46 -3.44 -27.21 37.19
C LYS A 46 -2.29 -26.36 37.76
N ALA A 47 -2.06 -25.19 37.18
CA ALA A 47 -1.06 -24.23 37.65
C ALA A 47 -1.51 -23.62 38.99
N THR A 48 -0.58 -23.58 39.96
CA THR A 48 -0.80 -22.94 41.27
C THR A 48 -0.63 -21.43 41.22
N ASN A 49 0.02 -20.90 40.17
CA ASN A 49 0.11 -19.48 39.83
C ASN A 49 -0.49 -19.24 38.42
N ALA A 50 -1.23 -18.15 38.23
CA ALA A 50 -1.89 -17.78 36.96
C ALA A 50 -2.72 -18.91 36.28
N PRO A 51 -3.79 -19.40 36.92
CA PRO A 51 -4.58 -20.54 36.42
C PRO A 51 -5.60 -20.18 35.32
N TYR A 52 -5.74 -18.90 34.98
CA TYR A 52 -6.76 -18.41 34.05
C TYR A 52 -6.33 -18.58 32.59
N ALA A 53 -7.29 -18.91 31.73
CA ALA A 53 -7.12 -19.04 30.30
C ALA A 53 -6.87 -17.69 29.62
N GLN A 54 -6.27 -17.73 28.42
CA GLN A 54 -6.09 -16.53 27.64
C GLN A 54 -7.46 -15.94 27.29
N THR A 55 -7.66 -14.67 27.64
CA THR A 55 -8.88 -13.95 27.33
C THR A 55 -9.02 -13.70 25.82
N SER A 56 -10.25 -13.42 25.37
CA SER A 56 -10.49 -13.05 23.98
C SER A 56 -9.63 -11.84 23.59
N PRO A 57 -9.06 -11.82 22.37
CA PRO A 57 -8.27 -10.69 21.90
C PRO A 57 -9.12 -9.41 21.92
N SER A 58 -8.47 -8.28 22.19
CA SER A 58 -9.14 -6.98 22.11
C SER A 58 -9.57 -6.68 20.66
N SER A 59 -10.63 -5.89 20.47
CA SER A 59 -11.09 -5.50 19.14
C SER A 59 -9.98 -4.87 18.29
N ILE A 60 -9.08 -4.10 18.92
CA ILE A 60 -7.90 -3.50 18.28
C ILE A 60 -6.91 -4.58 17.82
N SER A 61 -6.70 -5.63 18.61
CA SER A 61 -5.82 -6.75 18.24
C SER A 61 -6.39 -7.51 17.04
N THR A 62 -7.69 -7.82 17.07
CA THR A 62 -8.38 -8.49 15.96
C THR A 62 -8.37 -7.65 14.68
N GLU A 63 -8.63 -6.35 14.80
CA GLU A 63 -8.59 -5.42 13.65
C GLU A 63 -7.19 -5.31 13.05
N ASN A 64 -6.16 -5.13 13.89
CA ASN A 64 -4.77 -5.01 13.42
C ASN A 64 -4.27 -6.30 12.76
N GLN A 65 -4.66 -7.47 13.29
CA GLN A 65 -4.34 -8.76 12.66
C GLN A 65 -5.06 -8.92 11.32
N GLY A 66 -6.34 -8.50 11.23
CA GLY A 66 -7.11 -8.53 9.99
C GLY A 66 -6.58 -7.59 8.91
N LYS A 67 -5.89 -6.50 9.29
CA LYS A 67 -5.27 -5.52 8.40
C LYS A 67 -3.75 -5.68 8.27
N SER A 68 -3.18 -6.80 8.73
CA SER A 68 -1.73 -6.97 8.82
C SER A 68 -1.00 -6.89 7.48
N GLU A 69 -1.69 -7.09 6.36
CA GLU A 69 -1.14 -6.98 5.00
C GLU A 69 -1.45 -5.63 4.32
N GLU A 70 -2.26 -4.78 4.96
CA GLU A 70 -2.65 -3.48 4.43
C GLU A 70 -1.46 -2.51 4.52
N LYS A 71 -0.97 -2.06 3.36
CA LYS A 71 0.09 -1.05 3.29
C LYS A 71 -0.52 0.33 3.15
N THR A 72 -0.39 1.16 4.18
CA THR A 72 -0.82 2.56 4.13
C THR A 72 0.32 3.45 3.62
N GLY A 73 0.22 3.89 2.37
CA GLY A 73 1.11 4.89 1.78
C GLY A 73 2.31 4.32 1.00
N THR A 74 2.92 5.19 0.21
CA THR A 74 4.07 4.88 -0.65
C THR A 74 5.18 5.92 -0.45
N LEU A 75 6.44 5.47 -0.39
CA LEU A 75 7.59 6.37 -0.40
C LEU A 75 7.95 6.71 -1.84
N GLU A 76 7.86 7.99 -2.22
CA GLU A 76 8.34 8.44 -3.52
C GLU A 76 9.86 8.41 -3.59
N VAL A 77 10.39 7.78 -4.64
CA VAL A 77 11.82 7.68 -4.87
C VAL A 77 12.17 8.29 -6.21
N SER A 78 12.67 9.52 -6.17
CA SER A 78 13.15 10.22 -7.36
C SER A 78 14.60 9.83 -7.69
N ILE A 79 14.90 9.72 -8.97
CA ILE A 79 16.24 9.41 -9.48
C ILE A 79 16.81 10.69 -10.07
N SER A 80 18.02 11.07 -9.65
CA SER A 80 18.66 12.29 -10.15
C SER A 80 18.98 12.19 -11.65
N HIS A 81 18.67 13.26 -12.39
CA HIS A 81 18.88 13.37 -13.84
C HIS A 81 19.69 14.61 -14.25
N SER A 82 20.33 15.31 -13.30
CA SER A 82 21.03 16.58 -13.53
C SER A 82 21.97 16.59 -14.74
N SER A 83 22.73 15.52 -14.93
CA SER A 83 23.65 15.40 -16.06
C SER A 83 22.96 15.29 -17.43
N LEU A 84 21.74 14.73 -17.48
CA LEU A 84 20.90 14.70 -18.68
C LEU A 84 20.34 16.10 -18.96
N ASP A 85 19.90 16.82 -17.93
CA ASP A 85 19.35 18.17 -18.05
C ASP A 85 20.38 19.16 -18.62
N GLU A 86 21.64 19.07 -18.15
CA GLU A 86 22.74 19.85 -18.73
C GLU A 86 22.96 19.56 -20.22
N THR A 87 22.84 18.30 -20.64
CA THR A 87 22.99 17.94 -22.06
C THR A 87 21.80 18.38 -22.89
N ILE A 88 20.61 18.41 -22.31
CA ILE A 88 19.40 18.95 -22.95
C ILE A 88 19.55 20.45 -23.18
N ARG A 89 20.02 21.20 -22.17
CA ARG A 89 20.29 22.63 -22.32
C ARG A 89 21.28 22.92 -23.46
N LYS A 90 22.39 22.17 -23.51
CA LYS A 90 23.37 22.26 -24.61
C LYS A 90 22.76 21.92 -25.97
N ALA A 91 21.85 20.94 -26.03
CA ALA A 91 21.12 20.58 -27.25
C ALA A 91 20.22 21.73 -27.73
N GLN A 92 19.47 22.35 -26.81
CA GLN A 92 18.63 23.49 -27.12
C GLN A 92 19.46 24.71 -27.59
N GLU A 93 20.57 25.02 -26.91
CA GLU A 93 21.52 26.07 -27.33
C GLU A 93 22.11 25.81 -28.72
N ALA A 94 22.36 24.54 -29.07
CA ALA A 94 22.82 24.14 -30.39
C ALA A 94 21.72 24.19 -31.48
N GLY A 95 20.47 24.51 -31.10
CA GLY A 95 19.32 24.62 -31.98
C GLY A 95 18.54 23.32 -32.20
N LEU A 96 18.74 22.30 -31.36
CA LEU A 96 17.87 21.12 -31.39
C LEU A 96 16.56 21.39 -30.66
N LYS A 97 15.44 21.03 -31.29
CA LYS A 97 14.16 20.92 -30.62
C LYS A 97 14.18 19.68 -29.73
N VAL A 98 14.00 19.87 -28.42
CA VAL A 98 13.89 18.78 -27.45
C VAL A 98 12.43 18.71 -27.00
N GLU A 99 11.83 17.54 -27.15
CA GLU A 99 10.49 17.24 -26.64
C GLU A 99 10.62 16.39 -25.38
N PHE A 100 9.80 16.71 -24.39
CA PHE A 100 9.75 15.98 -23.13
C PHE A 100 8.52 15.09 -23.15
N ASP A 101 8.74 13.78 -23.01
CA ASP A 101 7.66 12.83 -22.77
C ASP A 101 7.09 13.02 -21.35
N SER A 102 5.87 12.54 -21.13
CA SER A 102 5.26 12.49 -19.80
C SER A 102 6.11 11.66 -18.82
N VAL A 103 6.05 12.03 -17.53
CA VAL A 103 6.71 11.26 -16.46
C VAL A 103 6.19 9.83 -16.46
N VAL A 104 7.11 8.86 -16.50
CA VAL A 104 6.78 7.43 -16.52
C VAL A 104 6.89 6.87 -15.11
N ASP A 105 5.76 6.60 -14.48
CA ASP A 105 5.71 5.85 -13.23
C ASP A 105 6.19 4.40 -13.47
N LYS A 106 7.09 3.92 -12.61
CA LYS A 106 7.64 2.55 -12.64
C LYS A 106 6.97 1.62 -11.64
N GLY A 107 5.91 2.09 -10.99
CA GLY A 107 5.14 1.34 -10.01
C GLY A 107 5.83 1.25 -8.64
N THR A 108 5.19 0.53 -7.73
CA THR A 108 5.65 0.39 -6.35
C THR A 108 6.49 -0.87 -6.19
N ALA A 109 7.68 -0.74 -5.60
CA ALA A 109 8.50 -1.89 -5.20
C ALA A 109 8.13 -2.31 -3.77
N SER A 110 7.92 -3.61 -3.55
CA SER A 110 7.61 -4.12 -2.20
C SER A 110 8.87 -4.54 -1.43
N THR A 111 10.01 -4.67 -2.11
CA THR A 111 11.30 -5.06 -1.51
C THR A 111 12.44 -4.13 -1.91
N ALA A 112 13.48 -4.05 -1.07
CA ALA A 112 14.67 -3.25 -1.36
C ALA A 112 15.40 -3.71 -2.64
N SER A 113 15.40 -5.02 -2.93
CA SER A 113 16.03 -5.58 -4.14
C SER A 113 15.31 -5.16 -5.42
N GLU A 114 13.98 -5.20 -5.42
CA GLU A 114 13.17 -4.72 -6.54
C GLU A 114 13.34 -3.22 -6.77
N LEU A 115 13.39 -2.44 -5.69
CA LEU A 115 13.63 -1.01 -5.76
C LEU A 115 14.99 -0.70 -6.40
N GLU A 116 16.07 -1.36 -5.96
CA GLU A 116 17.40 -1.17 -6.54
C GLU A 116 17.47 -1.62 -8.01
N LYS A 117 16.81 -2.73 -8.37
CA LYS A 117 16.70 -3.15 -9.79
C LYS A 117 15.96 -2.10 -10.63
N SER A 118 14.85 -1.56 -10.13
CA SER A 118 14.08 -0.52 -10.82
C SER A 118 14.91 0.77 -10.98
N LYS A 119 15.55 1.24 -9.91
CA LYS A 119 16.48 2.38 -9.95
C LYS A 119 17.61 2.17 -10.96
N ARG A 120 18.23 0.99 -10.97
CA ARG A 120 19.32 0.67 -11.90
C ARG A 120 18.84 0.72 -13.35
N LYS A 121 17.70 0.10 -13.67
CA LYS A 121 17.11 0.16 -15.01
C LYS A 121 16.88 1.59 -15.44
N SER A 122 16.28 2.41 -14.58
CA SER A 122 16.04 3.83 -14.87
C SER A 122 17.36 4.58 -15.09
N ARG A 123 18.35 4.46 -14.19
CA ARG A 123 19.71 5.05 -14.35
C ARG A 123 20.36 4.72 -15.69
N VAL A 124 20.27 3.46 -16.12
CA VAL A 124 20.78 3.01 -17.42
C VAL A 124 20.05 3.70 -18.58
N ILE A 125 18.72 3.83 -18.51
CA ILE A 125 17.93 4.51 -19.54
C ILE A 125 18.34 5.99 -19.65
N ILE A 126 18.50 6.70 -18.53
CA ILE A 126 18.92 8.11 -18.50
C ILE A 126 20.32 8.27 -19.10
N ALA A 127 21.27 7.42 -18.68
CA ALA A 127 22.61 7.41 -19.21
C ALA A 127 22.63 7.15 -20.72
N HIS A 128 21.81 6.20 -21.20
CA HIS A 128 21.68 5.91 -22.62
C HIS A 128 21.13 7.12 -23.40
N LYS A 129 20.04 7.74 -22.93
CA LYS A 129 19.48 8.97 -23.52
C LYS A 129 20.55 10.07 -23.60
N GLN A 130 21.32 10.26 -22.53
CA GLN A 130 22.40 11.24 -22.49
C GLN A 130 23.50 10.95 -23.53
N ILE A 131 23.92 9.70 -23.67
CA ILE A 131 24.95 9.29 -24.65
C ILE A 131 24.47 9.57 -26.08
N VAL A 132 23.23 9.20 -26.39
CA VAL A 132 22.62 9.45 -27.70
C VAL A 132 22.60 10.95 -27.99
N LEU A 133 22.11 11.76 -27.04
CA LEU A 133 22.03 13.21 -27.21
C LEU A 133 23.41 13.86 -27.41
N ARG A 134 24.43 13.42 -26.65
CA ARG A 134 25.81 13.87 -26.83
C ARG A 134 26.38 13.52 -28.21
N LYS A 135 26.06 12.34 -28.75
CA LYS A 135 26.47 11.95 -30.10
C LYS A 135 25.82 12.84 -31.16
N LEU A 136 24.51 13.09 -31.04
CA LEU A 136 23.78 13.98 -31.94
C LEU A 136 24.36 15.41 -31.92
N LEU A 137 24.62 15.94 -30.73
CA LEU A 137 25.28 17.24 -30.53
C LEU A 137 26.62 17.34 -31.27
N LYS A 138 27.50 16.34 -31.08
CA LYS A 138 28.80 16.30 -31.77
C LYS A 138 28.66 16.30 -33.29
N ASN A 139 27.66 15.58 -33.81
CA ASN A 139 27.41 15.51 -35.24
C ASN A 139 26.90 16.84 -35.80
N ILE A 140 25.98 17.50 -35.11
CA ILE A 140 25.44 18.80 -35.50
C ILE A 140 26.51 19.88 -35.53
N VAL A 141 27.38 19.95 -34.52
CA VAL A 141 28.51 20.89 -34.49
C VAL A 141 29.41 20.67 -35.72
N LYS A 142 29.77 19.42 -36.02
CA LYS A 142 30.57 19.09 -37.21
C LYS A 142 29.89 19.49 -38.51
N ILE A 143 28.58 19.28 -38.65
CA ILE A 143 27.81 19.66 -39.84
C ILE A 143 27.79 21.18 -39.97
N LYS A 144 27.52 21.91 -38.89
CA LYS A 144 27.49 23.38 -38.87
C LYS A 144 28.84 23.97 -39.28
N ASP A 145 29.94 23.41 -38.79
CA ASP A 145 31.28 23.81 -39.21
C ASP A 145 31.57 23.53 -40.69
N LYS A 146 31.13 22.38 -41.21
CA LYS A 146 31.25 22.05 -42.63
C LYS A 146 30.46 23.03 -43.50
N ILE A 147 29.22 23.34 -43.16
CA ILE A 147 28.38 24.33 -43.85
C ILE A 147 29.09 25.69 -43.88
N LYS A 148 29.55 26.17 -42.72
CA LYS A 148 30.27 27.45 -42.59
C LYS A 148 31.53 27.50 -43.45
N ARG A 149 32.29 26.41 -43.53
CA ARG A 149 33.48 26.32 -44.40
C ARG A 149 33.10 26.37 -45.89
N THR A 150 32.05 25.67 -46.29
CA THR A 150 31.56 25.66 -47.68
C THR A 150 31.08 27.04 -48.10
N GLU A 151 30.29 27.73 -47.26
CA GLU A 151 29.84 29.11 -47.53
C GLU A 151 31.00 30.07 -47.73
N ARG A 152 32.02 30.01 -46.86
CA ARG A 152 33.23 30.85 -46.98
C ARG A 152 33.97 30.57 -48.28
N LYS A 153 34.12 29.30 -48.67
CA LYS A 153 34.75 28.92 -49.95
C LYS A 153 33.95 29.44 -51.15
N SER A 154 32.62 29.30 -51.13
CA SER A 154 31.74 29.82 -52.19
C SER A 154 31.83 31.34 -52.31
N LYS A 155 31.77 32.08 -51.19
CA LYS A 155 31.93 33.54 -51.16
C LYS A 155 33.28 33.98 -51.73
N MET A 156 34.37 33.30 -51.34
CA MET A 156 35.72 33.59 -51.82
C MET A 156 35.86 33.33 -53.34
N LYS A 157 35.25 32.26 -53.86
CA LYS A 157 35.25 31.95 -55.29
C LYS A 157 34.51 33.02 -56.10
N ILE A 158 33.37 33.50 -55.60
CA ILE A 158 32.61 34.59 -56.22
C ILE A 158 33.43 35.90 -56.21
N LEU A 159 34.08 36.23 -55.08
CA LEU A 159 34.90 37.43 -54.96
C LEU A 159 36.08 37.42 -55.95
N ARG A 160 36.80 36.29 -56.07
CA ARG A 160 37.90 36.13 -57.03
C ARG A 160 37.43 36.33 -58.47
N ARG A 161 36.26 35.78 -58.84
CA ARG A 161 35.68 35.97 -60.18
C ARG A 161 35.35 37.44 -60.46
N ARG A 162 34.72 38.14 -59.50
CA ARG A 162 34.41 39.59 -59.65
C ARG A 162 35.67 40.43 -59.81
N ASN A 163 36.72 40.16 -59.04
CA ASN A 163 37.97 40.90 -59.15
C ASN A 163 38.70 40.66 -60.48
N ASN A 164 38.57 39.47 -61.08
CA ASN A 164 39.16 39.17 -62.38
C ASN A 164 38.44 39.90 -63.52
N ILE A 165 37.11 40.00 -63.45
CA ILE A 165 36.30 40.74 -64.46
C ILE A 165 36.62 42.24 -64.44
N LYS A 166 36.83 42.85 -63.26
CA LYS A 166 37.16 44.28 -63.14
C LYS A 166 38.55 44.66 -63.65
N ARG A 167 39.42 43.70 -63.94
CA ARG A 167 40.80 43.93 -64.40
C ARG A 167 40.96 43.84 -65.93
N ILE A 168 39.90 43.46 -66.64
CA ILE A 168 39.80 43.43 -68.11
C ILE A 168 39.03 44.69 -68.51
#